data_AF-A0A4Y2K3I0-F1
#
_entry.id   AF-A0A4Y2K3I0-F1
#
_cell.length_a   1.000
_cell.length_b   1.000
_cell.length_c   1.000
_cell.angle_alpha   90.00
_cell.angle_beta   90.00
_cell.angle_gamma   90.00
#
_symmetry.space_group_name_H-M   'P 1'
#
loop_
_entity.id
_entity.type
_entity.pdbx_description
1 polymer ?
#
loop_
_entity_poly.entity_id
_entity_poly.type
_entity_poly.pdbx_seq_one_letter_code
_entity_poly.pdbx_strand_id
1 'polypeptide(L)'
;VLDLCILDIESLRFSYSVIAASAIAHFISKETAMHVSGLSWTELLPCVSWMRPFVEVALENGPVFVKHYDDVPSEDCHNIQTHSACLSLL
;
A
#
# COMPACT_ATOMS: atom_id res chain seq x y z
N VAL A 1 1.27 -2.52 -3.09
CA VAL A 1 2.17 -1.37 -2.81
C VAL A 1 2.82 -1.45 -1.44
N LEU A 2 2.07 -1.69 -0.36
CA LEU A 2 2.62 -1.69 1.00
C LEU A 2 3.74 -2.73 1.17
N ASP A 3 3.52 -3.95 0.68
CA ASP A 3 4.54 -5.00 0.66
C ASP A 3 5.83 -4.58 -0.07
N LEU A 4 5.72 -3.73 -1.10
CA LEU A 4 6.88 -3.21 -1.83
C LEU A 4 7.56 -2.07 -1.04
N CYS A 5 6.78 -1.15 -0.47
CA CYS A 5 7.30 -0.05 0.34
C CYS A 5 8.10 -0.53 1.55
N ILE A 6 7.67 -1.60 2.23
CA ILE A 6 8.37 -2.12 3.41
C ILE A 6 9.71 -2.82 3.09
N LEU A 7 9.98 -3.10 1.80
CA LEU A 7 11.29 -3.60 1.37
C LEU A 7 12.34 -2.49 1.35
N ASP A 8 11.93 -1.23 1.21
CA ASP A 8 12.80 -0.07 1.37
C ASP A 8 12.94 0.30 2.85
N ILE A 9 14.18 0.39 3.33
CA ILE A 9 14.49 0.78 4.71
C ILE A 9 14.01 2.20 5.06
N GLU A 10 13.91 3.09 4.08
CA GLU A 10 13.42 4.47 4.28
C GLU A 10 11.95 4.50 4.69
N SER A 11 11.20 3.40 4.51
CA SER A 11 9.84 3.26 5.04
C SER A 11 9.78 3.46 6.55
N LEU A 12 10.84 3.08 7.28
CA LEU A 12 10.93 3.19 8.74
C LEU A 12 10.95 4.64 9.26
N ARG A 13 11.07 5.63 8.36
CA ARG A 13 10.94 7.06 8.69
C ARG A 13 9.49 7.48 8.93
N PHE A 14 8.52 6.66 8.53
CA PHE A 14 7.10 6.91 8.69
C PHE A 14 6.49 5.88 9.66
N SER A 15 5.46 6.29 10.42
CA SER A 15 4.70 5.33 11.20
C SER A 15 3.90 4.40 10.28
N TYR A 16 3.56 3.19 10.77
CA TYR A 16 2.76 2.24 10.00
C TYR A 16 1.39 2.81 9.61
N SER A 17 0.79 3.65 10.48
CA SER A 17 -0.47 4.35 10.17
C SER A 17 -0.31 5.34 9.01
N VAL A 18 0.80 6.09 8.96
CA VAL A 18 1.07 7.05 7.88
C VAL A 18 1.31 6.33 6.55
N ILE A 19 2.04 5.21 6.54
CA ILE A 19 2.27 4.41 5.33
C ILE A 19 0.93 3.85 4.81
N ALA A 20 0.12 3.23 5.69
CA ALA A 20 -1.17 2.68 5.30
C ALA A 20 -2.13 3.74 4.75
N ALA A 21 -2.24 4.89 5.43
CA ALA A 21 -3.07 6.00 4.97
C ALA A 21 -2.55 6.63 3.66
N SER A 22 -1.22 6.68 3.45
CA SER A 22 -0.63 7.18 2.21
C SER A 22 -0.94 6.29 1.02
N ALA A 23 -0.98 4.96 1.21
CA ALA A 23 -1.45 4.04 0.18
C ALA A 23 -2.92 4.30 -0.17
N ILE A 24 -3.79 4.49 0.83
CA ILE A 24 -5.20 4.86 0.61
C ILE A 24 -5.31 6.15 -0.21
N ALA A 25 -4.44 7.14 0.03
CA ALA A 25 -4.45 8.40 -0.72
C ALA A 25 -4.12 8.21 -2.21
N HIS A 26 -3.26 7.26 -2.57
CA HIS A 26 -2.90 6.94 -3.95
C HIS A 26 -3.98 6.13 -4.69
N PHE A 27 -4.63 5.18 -4.02
CA PHE A 27 -5.57 4.25 -4.65
C PHE A 27 -7.04 4.65 -4.55
N ILE A 28 -7.41 5.51 -3.58
CA ILE A 28 -8.80 5.92 -3.35
C ILE A 28 -8.94 7.43 -3.48
N SER A 29 -8.53 8.19 -2.47
CA SER A 29 -8.50 9.65 -2.50
C SER A 29 -7.80 10.22 -1.28
N LYS A 30 -7.34 11.47 -1.38
CA LYS A 30 -6.83 12.26 -0.24
C LYS A 30 -7.88 12.36 0.86
N GLU A 31 -9.13 12.64 0.50
CA GLU A 31 -10.23 12.88 1.43
C GLU A 31 -10.55 11.61 2.23
N THR A 32 -10.61 10.46 1.56
CA THR A 32 -10.80 9.15 2.23
C THR A 32 -9.64 8.85 3.15
N ALA A 33 -8.40 9.03 2.70
CA ALA A 33 -7.22 8.77 3.53
C ALA A 33 -7.24 9.58 4.83
N MET A 34 -7.54 10.88 4.76
CA MET A 34 -7.66 11.74 5.93
C MET A 34 -8.83 11.31 6.83
N HIS A 35 -9.99 10.99 6.23
CA HIS A 35 -11.19 10.63 6.97
C HIS A 35 -11.03 9.33 7.78
N VAL A 36 -10.48 8.27 7.16
CA VAL A 36 -10.39 6.95 7.80
C VAL A 36 -9.20 6.82 8.76
N SER A 37 -8.14 7.60 8.56
CA SER A 37 -6.95 7.58 9.42
C SER A 37 -6.98 8.60 10.55
N GLY A 38 -7.75 9.67 10.42
CA GLY A 38 -7.72 10.82 11.34
C GLY A 38 -6.47 11.71 11.19
N LEU A 39 -5.60 11.45 10.21
CA LEU A 39 -4.38 12.22 9.97
C LEU A 39 -4.65 13.40 9.03
N SER A 40 -3.98 14.52 9.27
CA SER A 40 -4.05 15.68 8.39
C SER A 40 -3.26 15.45 7.10
N TRP A 41 -3.59 16.20 6.04
CA TRP A 41 -2.83 16.11 4.79
C TRP A 41 -1.35 16.48 4.97
N THR A 42 -1.04 17.42 5.87
CA THR A 42 0.33 17.83 6.15
C THR A 42 1.15 16.68 6.75
N GLU A 43 0.52 15.82 7.55
CA GLU A 43 1.16 14.61 8.10
C GLU A 43 1.36 13.52 7.04
N LEU A 44 0.42 13.39 6.09
CA LEU A 44 0.45 12.35 5.06
C LEU A 44 1.35 12.72 3.87
N LEU A 45 1.38 13.99 3.46
CA LEU A 45 2.01 14.45 2.22
C LEU A 45 3.48 14.01 2.05
N PRO A 46 4.34 14.02 3.08
CA PRO A 46 5.72 13.53 2.94
C PRO A 46 5.77 12.05 2.53
N CYS A 47 4.97 11.19 3.16
CA CYS A 47 4.93 9.77 2.86
C CYS A 47 4.23 9.49 1.53
N VAL A 48 3.14 10.20 1.21
CA VAL A 48 2.49 10.14 -0.11
C VAL A 48 3.49 10.46 -1.23
N SER A 49 4.30 11.50 -1.04
CA SER A 49 5.31 11.91 -2.04
C SER A 49 6.41 10.87 -2.19
N TRP A 50 6.93 10.33 -1.07
CA TRP A 50 7.92 9.26 -1.08
C TRP A 50 7.39 7.96 -1.69
N MET A 51 6.11 7.64 -1.48
CA MET A 51 5.46 6.41 -1.95
C MET A 51 5.18 6.39 -3.46
N ARG A 52 5.18 7.56 -4.13
CA ARG A 52 4.82 7.69 -5.55
C ARG A 52 5.56 6.73 -6.49
N PRO A 53 6.90 6.62 -6.51
CA PRO A 53 7.60 5.70 -7.43
C PRO A 53 7.19 4.24 -7.24
N PHE A 54 6.94 3.80 -6.00
CA PHE A 54 6.48 2.43 -5.73
C PHE A 54 5.08 2.17 -6.28
N VAL A 55 4.20 3.18 -6.24
CA VAL A 55 2.86 3.09 -6.84
C VAL A 55 2.95 3.02 -8.35
N GLU A 56 3.78 3.86 -8.97
CA GLU A 56 4.00 3.89 -10.41
C GLU A 56 4.48 2.53 -10.92
N VAL A 57 5.55 1.97 -10.34
CA VAL A 57 6.05 0.64 -10.71
C VAL A 57 5.01 -0.46 -10.46
N ALA A 58 4.26 -0.40 -9.35
CA ALA A 58 3.22 -1.39 -9.07
C ALA A 58 2.09 -1.36 -10.11
N LEU A 59 1.71 -0.18 -10.61
CA LEU A 59 0.68 -0.04 -11.64
C LEU A 59 1.18 -0.51 -13.02
N GLU A 60 2.44 -0.25 -13.36
CA GLU A 60 3.06 -0.70 -14.60
C GLU A 60 3.15 -2.24 -14.70
N ASN A 61 3.27 -2.92 -13.55
CA ASN A 61 3.29 -4.38 -13.49
C ASN A 61 1.90 -5.03 -13.60
N GLY A 62 0.86 -4.22 -13.77
CA GLY A 62 -0.50 -4.66 -14.04
C GLY A 62 -1.32 -5.01 -12.78
N PRO A 63 -2.61 -5.30 -12.96
CA PRO A 63 -3.51 -5.57 -11.85
C PRO A 63 -3.19 -6.89 -11.15
N VAL A 64 -3.27 -6.88 -9.81
CA VAL A 64 -3.22 -8.08 -8.99
C VAL A 64 -4.65 -8.49 -8.63
N PHE A 65 -5.00 -9.74 -8.88
CA PHE A 65 -6.31 -10.29 -8.54
C PHE A 65 -6.27 -11.01 -7.19
N VAL A 66 -7.38 -10.97 -6.45
CA VAL A 66 -7.55 -11.76 -5.24
C VAL A 66 -7.45 -13.24 -5.63
N LYS A 67 -6.51 -13.95 -5.00
CA LYS A 67 -6.32 -15.39 -5.22
C LYS A 67 -7.39 -16.16 -4.45
N HIS A 68 -7.86 -17.26 -5.02
CA HIS A 68 -8.70 -18.22 -4.33
C HIS A 68 -7.85 -19.34 -3.75
N TYR A 69 -8.25 -19.84 -2.58
CA TYR A 69 -7.60 -20.94 -1.89
C TYR A 69 -8.68 -21.92 -1.46
N ASP A 70 -8.51 -23.21 -1.75
CA ASP A 70 -9.56 -24.22 -1.55
C ASP A 70 -9.99 -24.36 -0.08
N ASP A 71 -9.06 -24.13 0.85
CA ASP A 71 -9.26 -24.26 2.30
C ASP A 71 -9.59 -22.94 3.02
N VAL A 72 -9.81 -21.84 2.28
CA VAL A 72 -10.08 -20.50 2.85
C VAL A 72 -11.42 -19.97 2.36
N PRO A 73 -12.32 -19.51 3.26
CA PRO A 73 -13.55 -18.85 2.85
C PRO A 73 -13.28 -17.66 1.91
N SER A 74 -14.14 -17.47 0.91
CA SER A 74 -13.94 -16.44 -0.13
C SER A 74 -13.79 -15.02 0.42
N GLU A 75 -14.50 -14.74 1.52
CA GLU A 75 -14.48 -13.50 2.26
C GLU A 75 -13.15 -13.27 2.99
N ASP A 76 -12.38 -14.32 3.28
CA ASP A 76 -11.09 -14.27 3.98
C ASP A 76 -9.89 -14.38 3.03
N CYS A 77 -10.10 -14.72 1.74
CA CYS A 77 -9.02 -14.86 0.75
C CYS A 77 -8.12 -13.62 0.64
N HIS A 78 -8.65 -12.42 0.86
CA HIS A 78 -7.90 -11.16 0.81
C HIS A 78 -6.93 -10.99 2.00
N ASN A 79 -7.08 -11.78 3.07
CA ASN A 79 -6.21 -11.77 4.25
C ASN A 79 -4.98 -12.68 4.09
N ILE A 80 -4.93 -13.53 3.06
CA ILE A 80 -3.81 -14.44 2.84
C ILE A 80 -2.65 -13.67 2.20
N GLN A 81 -1.51 -13.60 2.90
CA GLN A 81 -0.31 -12.95 2.39
C GLN A 81 0.12 -13.57 1.06
N THR A 82 0.38 -12.71 0.07
CA THR A 82 0.87 -13.13 -1.25
C THR A 82 2.32 -12.69 -1.46
N HIS A 83 3.03 -13.42 -2.32
CA HIS A 83 4.39 -13.07 -2.72
C HIS A 83 4.38 -12.45 -4.13
N SER A 84 3.89 -11.21 -4.23
CA SER A 84 3.83 -10.43 -5.48
C SER A 84 4.76 -9.22 -5.48
N ALA A 85 5.12 -8.68 -4.32
CA ALA A 85 6.18 -7.70 -4.18
C ALA A 85 7.54 -8.37 -4.34
N CYS A 86 8.28 -7.98 -5.37
CA CYS A 86 9.60 -8.53 -5.70
C CYS A 86 10.66 -7.43 -5.59
N LEU A 87 11.87 -7.80 -5.15
CA LEU A 87 13.03 -6.89 -5.13
C LEU A 87 13.38 -6.32 -6.51
N SER A 88 12.97 -6.98 -7.60
CA SER A 88 13.14 -6.45 -8.96
C SER A 88 12.27 -5.23 -9.27
N LEU A 89 11.31 -4.92 -8.40
CA LEU A 89 10.40 -3.77 -8.51
C LEU A 89 10.85 -2.59 -7.64
N LEU A 90 11.96 -2.73 -6.93
CA LEU A 90 12.61 -1.69 -6.13
C LEU A 90 13.70 -1.00 -6.96
#